data_AF-A0A917NDZ4-F1
#
_entry.id   AF-A0A917NDZ4-F1
#
_cell.length_a   1.000
_cell.length_b   1.000
_cell.length_c   1.000
_cell.angle_alpha   90.00
_cell.angle_beta   90.00
_cell.angle_gamma   90.00
#
_symmetry.space_group_name_H-M   'P 1'
#
loop_
_entity.id
_entity.type
_entity.pdbx_description
1 polymer ?
#
loop_
_entity_poly.entity_id
_entity_poly.type
_entity_poly.pdbx_seq_one_letter_code
_entity_poly.pdbx_strand_id
1 'polypeptide(L)' 'MQDSILNSLSKLRPVAYKGGISFVDRDDDPDYQCKQCYKPWWKDELDKHVFIVCQKCHGELRAVTEQEPLET' A
#
# COMPACT_ATOMS: atom_id res chain seq x y z
N MET A 1 -16.88 -15.47 -18.09
CA MET A 1 -16.69 -14.12 -17.52
C MET A 1 -16.48 -14.17 -16.00
N GLN A 2 -17.22 -14.99 -15.25
CA GLN A 2 -17.03 -15.17 -13.79
C GLN A 2 -15.66 -15.77 -13.43
N ASP A 3 -15.13 -16.69 -14.24
CA ASP A 3 -13.83 -17.34 -13.98
C ASP A 3 -12.63 -16.38 -14.02
N SER A 4 -12.73 -15.30 -14.80
CA SER A 4 -11.65 -14.30 -14.89
C SER A 4 -11.53 -13.46 -13.62
N ILE A 5 -12.65 -13.16 -12.95
CA ILE A 5 -12.67 -12.38 -11.71
C ILE A 5 -12.14 -13.23 -10.56
N LEU A 6 -12.58 -14.49 -10.47
CA LEU A 6 -12.07 -15.46 -9.49
C LEU A 6 -10.55 -15.67 -9.61
N ASN A 7 -10.05 -15.82 -10.85
CA ASN A 7 -8.62 -15.94 -11.10
C ASN A 7 -7.85 -14.67 -10.72
N SER A 8 -8.40 -13.47 -10.94
CA SER A 8 -7.77 -12.22 -10.49
C SER A 8 -7.72 -12.09 -8.97
N LEU A 9 -8.80 -12.45 -8.26
CA LEU A 9 -8.84 -12.36 -6.80
C LEU A 9 -7.88 -13.35 -6.12
N SER A 10 -7.64 -14.52 -6.73
CA SER A 10 -6.71 -15.53 -6.21
C SER A 10 -5.24 -15.07 -6.16
N LYS A 11 -4.89 -13.99 -6.87
CA LYS A 11 -3.54 -13.42 -6.92
C LYS A 11 -3.34 -12.29 -5.91
N LEU A 12 -4.41 -11.81 -5.27
CA LEU A 12 -4.33 -10.73 -4.31
C LEU A 12 -3.68 -11.20 -3.01
N ARG A 13 -2.59 -10.54 -2.62
CA ARG A 13 -1.92 -10.70 -1.33
C ARG A 13 -2.47 -9.70 -0.31
N PRO A 14 -2.75 -10.11 0.93
CA PRO A 14 -3.07 -9.18 2.00
C PRO A 14 -1.79 -8.52 2.55
N VAL A 15 -1.84 -7.20 2.73
CA VAL A 15 -0.84 -6.41 3.46
C VAL A 15 -1.55 -5.78 4.66
N ALA A 16 -1.30 -6.33 5.84
CA ALA A 16 -1.85 -5.83 7.09
C ALA A 16 -1.05 -4.60 7.57
N TYR A 17 -1.76 -3.60 8.09
CA TYR A 17 -1.20 -2.40 8.67
C TYR A 17 -2.13 -1.91 9.80
N LYS A 18 -1.64 -1.04 10.68
CA LYS A 18 -2.36 -0.55 11.87
C LYS A 18 -3.77 0.01 11.61
N GLY A 19 -4.04 0.44 10.38
CA GLY A 19 -5.33 0.99 9.94
C GLY A 19 -6.20 0.04 9.11
N GLY A 20 -5.83 -1.24 8.94
CA GLY A 20 -6.61 -2.24 8.19
C GLY A 20 -5.77 -3.20 7.35
N ILE A 21 -6.36 -3.67 6.24
CA ILE A 21 -5.72 -4.60 5.29
C ILE A 21 -5.87 -4.03 3.88
N SER A 22 -4.77 -3.99 3.12
CA SER A 22 -4.79 -3.73 1.68
C SER A 22 -4.63 -5.05 0.93
N PHE A 23 -5.44 -5.26 -0.10
CA PHE A 23 -5.28 -6.40 -1.02
C PHE A 23 -4.61 -5.92 -2.29
N VAL A 24 -3.48 -6.52 -2.65
CA VAL A 24 -2.63 -6.05 -3.75
C VAL A 24 -2.24 -7.19 -4.68
N ASP A 25 -2.17 -6.93 -5.98
CA ASP A 25 -1.70 -7.87 -7.02
C ASP A 25 -0.22 -7.62 -7.29
N ARG A 26 0.62 -7.76 -6.25
CA ARG A 26 2.08 -7.57 -6.30
C ARG A 26 2.78 -8.25 -5.14
N ASP A 27 4.04 -8.64 -5.37
CA ASP A 27 4.84 -9.43 -4.44
C ASP A 27 5.86 -8.59 -3.64
N ASP A 28 6.19 -7.39 -4.11
CA ASP A 28 7.11 -6.49 -3.41
C ASP A 28 6.44 -5.75 -2.25
N ASP A 29 7.28 -5.23 -1.35
CA ASP A 29 6.86 -4.56 -0.12
C ASP A 29 6.67 -3.05 -0.32
N PRO A 30 5.80 -2.41 0.47
CA PRO A 30 5.54 -0.98 0.34
C PRO A 30 6.73 -0.13 0.76
N ASP A 31 7.04 0.90 -0.03
CA ASP A 31 8.14 1.84 0.23
C ASP A 31 7.80 2.91 1.27
N TYR A 32 6.51 3.24 1.41
CA TYR A 32 6.02 4.33 2.26
C TYR A 32 4.81 3.94 3.10
N GLN A 33 4.67 4.56 4.27
CA GLN A 33 3.47 4.46 5.11
C GLN A 33 2.96 5.84 5.48
N CYS A 34 1.65 6.06 5.41
CA CYS A 34 1.05 7.31 5.90
C CYS A 34 1.11 7.41 7.43
N LYS A 35 1.61 8.51 7.96
CA LYS A 35 1.68 8.76 9.42
C LYS A 35 0.31 8.95 10.08
N GLN A 36 -0.73 9.27 9.31
CA GLN A 36 -2.09 9.51 9.84
C GLN A 36 -2.99 8.28 9.74
N CYS A 37 -3.10 7.68 8.55
CA CYS A 37 -4.03 6.56 8.32
C CYS A 37 -3.35 5.20 8.18
N TYR A 38 -2.02 5.16 8.31
CA TYR A 38 -1.18 3.95 8.27
C TYR A 38 -1.23 3.17 6.94
N LYS A 39 -1.94 3.67 5.94
CA LYS A 39 -2.02 2.99 4.64
C LYS A 39 -0.62 2.90 4.01
N PRO A 40 -0.19 1.70 3.60
CA PRO A 40 1.03 1.50 2.82
C PRO A 40 0.87 2.03 1.40
N TRP A 41 1.97 2.48 0.82
CA TRP A 41 2.07 3.00 -0.55
C TRP A 41 3.37 2.53 -1.19
N TRP A 42 3.31 2.23 -2.48
CA TRP A 42 4.49 1.95 -3.28
C TRP A 42 4.93 3.19 -4.05
N LYS A 43 6.24 3.29 -4.27
CA LYS A 43 6.85 4.43 -4.94
C LYS A 43 6.27 4.66 -6.33
N ASP A 44 6.03 3.59 -7.10
CA ASP A 44 5.47 3.67 -8.46
C ASP A 44 4.00 4.11 -8.50
N GLU A 45 3.27 3.98 -7.39
CA GLU A 45 1.94 4.57 -7.24
C GLU A 45 2.03 6.08 -7.01
N LEU A 46 3.00 6.51 -6.18
CA LEU A 46 3.18 7.91 -5.81
C LEU A 46 3.83 8.75 -6.91
N ASP A 47 4.76 8.18 -7.68
CA ASP A 47 5.47 8.85 -8.77
C ASP A 47 4.52 9.28 -9.92
N LYS A 48 3.28 8.76 -9.93
CA LYS A 48 2.19 9.20 -10.83
C LYS A 48 1.55 10.54 -10.42
N HIS A 49 1.88 11.05 -9.23
CA HIS A 49 1.29 12.25 -8.67
C HIS A 49 2.32 13.39 -8.57
N VAL A 50 1.84 14.63 -8.71
CA VAL A 50 2.70 15.83 -8.61
C VAL A 50 3.29 16.01 -7.20
N PHE A 51 2.54 15.59 -6.18
CA PHE A 51 2.97 15.68 -4.79
C PHE A 51 3.06 14.28 -4.17
N ILE A 52 4.18 13.99 -3.52
CA ILE A 52 4.38 12.76 -2.76
C ILE A 52 3.70 12.92 -1.40
N VAL A 53 2.39 12.66 -1.38
CA VAL A 53 1.53 12.65 -0.18
C VAL A 53 0.62 11.42 -0.20
N CYS A 54 0.04 11.08 0.95
CA CYS A 54 -0.92 9.98 1.02
C CYS A 54 -2.15 10.26 0.15
N GLN A 55 -2.41 9.44 -0.88
CA GLN A 55 -3.56 9.65 -1.77
C GLN A 55 -4.91 9.26 -1.14
N LYS A 56 -4.91 8.75 0.11
CA LYS A 56 -6.13 8.43 0.86
C LYS A 56 -6.59 9.57 1.78
N CYS A 57 -5.68 10.26 2.44
CA CYS A 57 -6.01 11.29 3.44
C CYS A 57 -5.19 12.57 3.33
N HIS A 58 -4.33 12.68 2.32
CA HIS A 58 -3.40 13.79 2.07
C HIS A 58 -2.40 14.07 3.21
N GLY A 59 -2.25 13.10 4.11
CA GLY A 59 -1.27 13.15 5.19
C GLY A 59 0.16 12.91 4.74
N GLU A 60 1.08 13.23 5.63
CA GLU A 60 2.51 12.97 5.45
C GLU A 60 2.82 11.47 5.34
N LEU A 61 3.79 11.13 4.51
CA LEU A 61 4.32 9.79 4.32
C LEU A 61 5.66 9.67 5.05
N ARG A 62 5.92 8.52 5.67
CA ARG A 62 7.25 8.10 6.13
C ARG A 62 7.77 6.98 5.22
N ALA A 63 9.08 6.86 5.08
CA ALA A 63 9.68 5.69 4.45
C ALA A 63 9.46 4.45 5.33
N VAL A 64 9.29 3.30 4.69
CA VAL A 64 9.36 1.99 5.34
C VAL A 64 10.78 1.46 5.14
N THR A 65 11.46 1.14 6.23
CA THR A 65 12.84 0.64 6.24
C THR A 65 12.97 -0.50 7.24
N GLU A 66 14.12 -1.17 7.28
CA GLU A 66 14.37 -2.21 8.30
C GLU A 66 14.35 -1.64 9.74
N GLN A 67 14.79 -0.40 9.92
CA GLN A 67 14.81 0.30 11.20
C GLN A 67 13.44 0.88 11.58
N GLU A 68 12.65 1.24 10.57
CA GLU A 68 11.29 1.76 10.72
C GLU A 68 10.32 0.91 9.90
N PRO A 69 10.05 -0.34 10.33
CA PRO A 69 9.23 -1.28 9.58
C PRO A 69 7.78 -0.80 9.49
N LEU A 70 7.00 -1.41 8.61
CA LEU A 70 5.56 -1.12 8.47
C LEU A 70 4.85 -1.29 9.83
N GLU A 71 4.07 -0.30 10.25
CA GLU A 71 3.23 -0.44 11.44
C GLU A 71 2.01 -1.33 11.12
N THR A 72 1.91 -2.48 11.79
CA THR A 72 0.84 -3.47 11.68
C THR A 72 -0.23 -3.34 12.75
#